data_AF-A0A6J4SW93-F1
#
_entry.id   AF-A0A6J4SW93-F1
#
_cell.length_a   1.000
_cell.length_b   1.000
_cell.length_c   1.000
_cell.angle_alpha   90.00
_cell.angle_beta   90.00
_cell.angle_gamma   90.00
#
_symmetry.space_group_name_H-M   'P 1'
#
loop_
_entity.id
_entity.type
_entity.pdbx_description
1 polymer ?
#
loop_
_entity_poly.entity_id
_entity_poly.type
_entity_poly.pdbx_seq_one_letter_code
_entity_poly.pdbx_strand_id
1 'polypeptide(L)'
;MLTERLRSERGFTLFEILIVMLIIGILAAIALPMLDNQRKKSQDSEAKFNAGSMMAHVESCFVETEDYGECETGDPKMGETHMPIGSGPGETRVSSDGPRDYLIESMSRSGNVFRLVKIVGNRPIRSCTITAGGHSGGCSSDFSW
;
A
#
# COMPACT_ATOMS: atom_id res chain seq x y z
N MET A 1 37.02 1.62 -56.94
CA MET A 1 35.59 1.92 -57.12
C MET A 1 34.86 0.59 -57.03
N LEU A 2 34.40 0.21 -55.83
CA LEU A 2 33.05 0.49 -55.29
C LEU A 2 31.96 -0.37 -55.96
N THR A 3 31.87 -1.64 -55.58
CA THR A 3 30.69 -2.52 -55.73
C THR A 3 31.06 -3.90 -55.17
N GLU A 4 30.34 -4.58 -54.29
CA GLU A 4 29.11 -4.33 -53.54
C GLU A 4 29.15 -5.39 -52.44
N ARG A 5 29.35 -4.99 -51.17
CA ARG A 5 29.08 -5.88 -50.03
C ARG A 5 27.64 -5.70 -49.58
N LEU A 6 26.67 -5.99 -50.43
CA LEU A 6 25.29 -6.14 -49.99
C LEU A 6 25.11 -7.56 -49.46
N ARG A 7 25.63 -7.77 -48.25
CA ARG A 7 25.39 -8.97 -47.44
C ARG A 7 23.89 -9.05 -47.18
N SER A 8 23.20 -9.95 -47.89
CA SER A 8 22.02 -10.71 -47.46
C SER A 8 21.25 -10.09 -46.28
N GLU A 9 20.53 -9.00 -46.51
CA GLU A 9 19.52 -8.52 -45.56
C GLU A 9 18.31 -9.45 -45.63
N ARG A 10 18.36 -10.55 -44.88
CA ARG A 10 17.17 -11.37 -44.61
C ARG A 10 16.28 -10.55 -43.67
N GLY A 11 15.31 -9.84 -44.23
CA GLY A 11 14.26 -9.17 -43.47
C GLY A 11 13.42 -10.18 -42.69
N PHE A 12 12.98 -9.79 -41.50
CA PHE A 12 12.00 -10.54 -40.72
C PHE A 12 10.75 -10.82 -41.56
N THR A 13 10.24 -12.05 -41.51
CA THR A 13 8.98 -12.36 -42.19
C THR A 13 7.80 -11.74 -41.43
N LEU A 14 6.77 -11.27 -42.15
CA LEU A 14 5.51 -10.83 -41.54
C LEU A 14 4.90 -11.93 -40.64
N PHE A 15 5.08 -13.18 -41.03
CA PHE A 15 4.60 -14.34 -40.28
C PHE A 15 5.37 -14.56 -38.97
N GLU A 16 6.69 -14.31 -38.94
CA GLU A 16 7.48 -14.34 -37.70
C GLU A 16 7.00 -13.29 -36.71
N ILE A 17 6.73 -12.06 -37.16
CA ILE A 17 6.23 -11.02 -36.26
C ILE A 17 4.81 -11.35 -35.78
N LEU A 18 3.97 -11.96 -36.64
CA LEU A 18 2.62 -12.37 -36.30
C LEU A 18 2.58 -13.48 -35.24
N ILE A 19 3.38 -14.54 -35.40
CA ILE A 19 3.43 -15.63 -34.40
C ILE A 19 4.01 -15.13 -33.06
N VAL A 20 4.96 -14.20 -33.09
CA VAL A 20 5.50 -13.59 -31.87
C VAL A 20 4.40 -12.80 -31.15
N MET A 21 3.63 -11.97 -31.86
CA MET A 21 2.50 -11.23 -31.29
C MET A 21 1.41 -12.16 -30.72
N LEU A 22 1.16 -13.29 -31.40
CA LEU A 22 0.24 -14.32 -30.91
C LEU A 22 0.72 -14.91 -29.57
N ILE A 23 2.00 -15.31 -29.48
CA ILE A 23 2.55 -15.92 -28.27
C ILE A 23 2.58 -14.93 -27.10
N ILE A 24 3.06 -13.69 -27.30
CA ILE A 24 3.04 -12.66 -26.25
C ILE A 24 1.62 -12.30 -25.82
N GLY A 25 0.63 -12.37 -26.73
CA GLY A 25 -0.77 -12.15 -26.42
C GLY A 25 -1.32 -13.21 -25.45
N ILE A 26 -1.00 -14.48 -25.68
CA ILE A 26 -1.40 -15.58 -24.77
C ILE A 26 -0.74 -15.42 -23.40
N LEU A 27 0.56 -15.10 -23.37
CA LEU A 27 1.28 -14.89 -22.11
C LEU A 27 0.74 -13.69 -21.32
N ALA A 28 0.44 -12.58 -21.99
CA ALA A 28 -0.10 -11.38 -21.37
C ALA A 28 -1.48 -11.62 -20.73
N ALA A 29 -2.34 -12.42 -21.39
CA ALA A 29 -3.67 -12.74 -20.86
C ALA A 29 -3.62 -13.43 -19.49
N ILE A 30 -2.61 -14.28 -19.25
CA ILE A 30 -2.41 -14.97 -17.96
C ILE A 30 -1.71 -14.05 -16.94
N ALA A 31 -0.75 -13.24 -17.39
CA ALA A 31 0.08 -12.43 -16.50
C ALA A 31 -0.64 -11.21 -15.91
N LEU A 32 -1.52 -10.55 -16.67
CA LEU A 32 -2.23 -9.34 -16.25
C LEU A 32 -3.08 -9.50 -14.97
N PRO A 33 -3.95 -10.52 -14.83
CA PRO A 33 -4.76 -10.68 -13.62
C PRO A 33 -3.91 -10.97 -12.37
N MET A 34 -2.79 -11.70 -12.54
CA MET A 34 -1.85 -11.94 -11.45
C MET A 34 -1.20 -10.62 -10.98
N LEU A 35 -0.80 -9.76 -11.91
CA LEU A 35 -0.17 -8.49 -11.59
C LEU A 35 -1.12 -7.54 -10.82
N ASP A 36 -2.40 -7.51 -11.17
CA ASP A 36 -3.41 -6.71 -10.44
C ASP A 36 -3.50 -7.14 -8.97
N ASN A 37 -3.57 -8.44 -8.70
CA ASN A 37 -3.61 -8.96 -7.33
C ASN A 37 -2.31 -8.67 -6.56
N GLN A 38 -1.15 -8.74 -7.22
CA GLN A 38 0.13 -8.41 -6.58
C GLN A 38 0.24 -6.91 -6.25
N ARG A 39 -0.25 -6.02 -7.12
CA ARG A 39 -0.30 -4.57 -6.85
C ARG A 39 -1.16 -4.27 -5.64
N LYS A 40 -2.35 -4.87 -5.57
CA LYS A 40 -3.28 -4.76 -4.44
C LYS A 40 -2.64 -5.21 -3.12
N LYS A 41 -1.94 -6.35 -3.11
CA LYS A 41 -1.17 -6.83 -1.94
C LYS A 41 -0.02 -5.91 -1.54
N SER A 42 0.66 -5.31 -2.53
CA SER A 42 1.72 -4.33 -2.27
C SER A 42 1.17 -3.07 -1.62
N GLN A 43 0.02 -2.56 -2.10
CA GLN A 43 -0.67 -1.40 -1.53
C GLN A 43 -1.14 -1.68 -0.11
N ASP A 44 -1.66 -2.88 0.16
CA ASP A 44 -2.02 -3.29 1.52
C ASP A 44 -0.79 -3.36 2.44
N SER A 45 0.33 -3.89 1.94
CA SER A 45 1.59 -3.94 2.70
C SER A 45 2.12 -2.55 3.03
N GLU A 46 2.01 -1.60 2.08
CA GLU A 46 2.35 -0.19 2.29
C GLU A 46 1.46 0.44 3.38
N ALA A 47 0.15 0.23 3.32
CA ALA A 47 -0.76 0.76 4.34
C ALA A 47 -0.47 0.20 5.74
N LYS A 48 -0.18 -1.10 5.84
CA LYS A 48 0.26 -1.75 7.10
C LYS A 48 1.56 -1.16 7.64
N PHE A 49 2.53 -0.94 6.75
CA PHE A 49 3.80 -0.32 7.11
C PHE A 49 3.58 1.11 7.62
N ASN A 50 2.77 1.91 6.91
CA ASN A 50 2.44 3.26 7.31
C ASN A 50 1.76 3.30 8.69
N ALA A 51 0.79 2.42 8.95
CA ALA A 51 0.14 2.32 10.25
C ALA A 51 1.14 1.93 11.37
N GLY A 52 2.07 1.01 11.10
CA GLY A 52 3.10 0.59 12.06
C GLY A 52 4.16 1.67 12.32
N SER A 53 4.59 2.40 11.28
CA SER A 53 5.51 3.53 11.42
C SER A 53 4.84 4.68 12.16
N MET A 54 3.57 4.96 11.84
CA MET A 54 2.80 6.00 12.52
C MET A 54 2.63 5.72 14.01
N MET A 55 2.47 4.45 14.41
CA MET A 55 2.51 4.07 15.82
C MET A 55 3.82 4.51 16.47
N ALA A 56 4.97 4.30 15.83
CA ALA A 56 6.25 4.72 16.40
C ALA A 56 6.33 6.25 16.58
N HIS A 57 5.79 7.03 15.63
CA HIS A 57 5.71 8.49 15.75
C HIS A 57 4.79 8.93 16.90
N VAL A 58 3.60 8.34 17.00
CA VAL A 58 2.63 8.66 18.07
C VAL A 58 3.17 8.30 19.45
N GLU A 59 3.82 7.14 19.58
CA GLU A 59 4.44 6.73 20.85
C GLU A 59 5.64 7.63 21.20
N SER A 60 6.39 8.12 20.21
CA SER A 60 7.46 9.10 20.43
C SER A 60 6.92 10.44 20.91
N CYS A 61 5.84 10.94 20.28
CA CYS A 61 5.19 12.18 20.70
C CYS A 61 4.66 12.08 22.14
N PHE A 62 4.07 10.95 22.52
CA PHE A 62 3.56 10.72 23.87
C PHE A 62 4.64 10.76 24.96
N VAL A 63 5.89 10.37 24.65
CA VAL A 63 7.00 10.48 25.61
C VAL A 63 7.27 11.95 25.99
N GLU A 64 6.96 12.89 25.09
CA GLU A 64 7.17 14.32 25.30
C GLU A 64 5.94 15.01 25.88
N THR A 65 4.73 14.59 25.49
CA THR A 65 3.46 15.24 25.87
C THR A 65 2.76 14.60 27.04
N GLU A 66 3.00 13.30 27.28
CA GLU A 66 2.20 12.44 28.17
C GLU A 66 0.70 12.41 27.81
N ASP A 67 0.34 12.84 26.59
CA ASP A 67 -1.02 12.99 26.09
C ASP A 67 -1.08 12.69 24.59
N TYR A 68 -1.79 11.61 24.20
CA TYR A 68 -1.98 11.26 22.79
C TYR A 68 -2.91 12.22 22.03
N GLY A 69 -3.72 13.01 22.73
CA GLY A 69 -4.56 14.04 22.13
C GLY A 69 -3.79 15.24 21.60
N GLU A 70 -2.48 15.32 21.91
CA GLU A 70 -1.55 16.27 21.29
C GLU A 70 -0.68 15.61 20.20
N CYS A 71 -1.01 14.37 19.80
CA CYS A 71 -0.27 13.56 18.85
C CYS A 71 -1.15 13.11 17.67
N GLU A 72 -2.18 13.89 17.34
CA GLU A 72 -3.07 13.62 16.22
C GLU A 72 -2.47 14.09 14.89
N THR A 73 -3.13 13.68 13.81
CA THR A 73 -2.84 14.20 12.49
C THR A 73 -3.05 15.73 12.45
N GLY A 74 -1.96 16.45 12.19
CA GLY A 74 -1.95 17.92 12.11
C GLY A 74 -1.38 18.59 13.35
N ASP A 75 -1.10 17.83 14.42
CA ASP A 75 -0.44 18.39 15.58
C ASP A 75 1.04 18.67 15.31
N PRO A 76 1.56 19.85 15.70
CA PRO A 76 2.95 20.20 15.46
C PRO A 76 3.94 19.31 16.21
N LYS A 77 3.48 18.63 17.27
CA LYS A 77 4.30 17.74 18.11
C LYS A 77 4.53 16.36 17.48
N MET A 78 3.77 16.01 16.43
CA MET A 78 3.95 14.76 15.70
C MET A 78 5.23 14.76 14.83
N GLY A 79 5.79 15.95 14.56
CA GLY A 79 6.97 16.12 13.72
C GLY A 79 6.77 15.72 12.26
N GLU A 80 7.86 15.57 11.51
CA GLU A 80 7.82 15.13 10.12
C GLU A 80 7.80 13.60 10.01
N THR A 81 6.62 13.04 9.74
CA THR A 81 6.45 11.58 9.59
C THR A 81 6.95 11.06 8.25
N HIS A 82 7.25 11.94 7.28
CA HIS A 82 7.64 11.59 5.90
C HIS A 82 6.67 10.63 5.19
N MET A 83 5.41 10.61 5.64
CA MET A 83 4.34 9.76 5.13
C MET A 83 3.16 10.62 4.67
N PRO A 84 2.38 10.15 3.69
CA PRO A 84 1.12 10.80 3.34
C PRO A 84 0.14 10.71 4.52
N ILE A 85 -0.24 11.87 5.07
CA ILE A 85 -1.18 11.97 6.18
C ILE A 85 -2.52 12.51 5.67
N GLY A 86 -3.62 11.89 6.09
CA GLY A 86 -4.96 12.27 5.67
C GLY A 86 -5.94 11.10 5.75
N SER A 87 -7.08 11.23 5.06
CA SER A 87 -8.19 10.27 5.14
C SER A 87 -8.50 9.58 3.82
N GLY A 88 -7.69 9.84 2.78
CA GLY A 88 -7.84 9.28 1.46
C GLY A 88 -7.02 8.01 1.21
N PRO A 89 -7.16 7.39 0.02
CA PRO A 89 -6.43 6.18 -0.33
C PRO A 89 -4.92 6.39 -0.38
N GLY A 90 -4.18 5.56 0.35
CA GLY A 90 -2.73 5.66 0.52
C GLY A 90 -2.30 6.57 1.67
N GLU A 91 -3.24 7.20 2.39
CA GLU A 91 -2.96 8.10 3.50
C GLU A 91 -3.18 7.42 4.85
N THR A 92 -2.56 7.95 5.89
CA THR A 92 -2.75 7.52 7.27
C THR A 92 -3.22 8.67 8.14
N ARG A 93 -4.15 8.42 9.05
CA ARG A 93 -4.65 9.37 10.02
C ARG A 93 -4.44 8.85 11.43
N VAL A 94 -4.20 9.76 12.35
CA VAL A 94 -4.23 9.54 13.80
C VAL A 94 -5.28 10.44 14.41
N SER A 95 -6.08 9.87 15.30
CA SER A 95 -7.06 10.55 16.14
C SER A 95 -7.04 9.93 17.53
N SER A 96 -7.41 10.69 18.55
CA SER A 96 -7.54 10.24 19.93
C SER A 96 -8.98 10.46 20.43
N ASP A 97 -9.37 9.75 21.48
CA ASP A 97 -10.63 9.94 22.23
C ASP A 97 -10.34 10.31 23.71
N GLY A 98 -9.06 10.55 24.04
CA GLY A 98 -8.55 10.76 25.37
C GLY A 98 -7.02 10.76 25.43
N PRO A 99 -6.44 11.09 26.60
CA PRO A 99 -4.99 11.31 26.70
C PRO A 99 -4.15 10.04 26.61
N ARG A 100 -4.78 8.87 26.68
CA ARG A 100 -4.10 7.57 26.74
C ARG A 100 -4.66 6.55 25.75
N ASP A 101 -5.45 7.02 24.79
CA ASP A 101 -5.95 6.23 23.68
C ASP A 101 -5.54 6.87 22.35
N TYR A 102 -5.50 6.04 21.32
CA TYR A 102 -5.36 6.51 19.95
C TYR A 102 -5.97 5.50 18.99
N LEU A 103 -6.38 6.03 17.86
CA LEU A 103 -6.79 5.30 16.68
C LEU A 103 -5.91 5.76 15.52
N ILE A 104 -5.20 4.82 14.92
CA ILE A 104 -4.49 5.03 13.66
C ILE A 104 -5.28 4.33 12.58
N GLU A 105 -5.68 5.06 11.55
CA GLU A 105 -6.36 4.53 10.36
C GLU A 105 -5.46 4.73 9.14
N SER A 106 -5.03 3.65 8.50
CA SER A 106 -4.29 3.70 7.24
C SER A 106 -5.13 3.10 6.14
N MET A 107 -5.43 3.90 5.13
CA MET A 107 -6.23 3.47 3.98
C MET A 107 -5.30 2.99 2.88
N SER A 108 -5.45 1.73 2.47
CA SER A 108 -4.77 1.21 1.28
C SER A 108 -5.38 1.80 0.02
N ARG A 109 -4.53 2.01 -1.00
CA ARG A 109 -5.00 2.37 -2.36
C ARG A 109 -5.86 1.27 -3.00
N SER A 110 -5.82 0.07 -2.44
CA SER A 110 -6.67 -1.05 -2.83
C SER A 110 -8.11 -0.92 -2.32
N GLY A 111 -8.35 -0.03 -1.34
CA GLY A 111 -9.63 0.18 -0.66
C GLY A 111 -9.73 -0.45 0.73
N ASN A 112 -8.79 -1.30 1.14
CA ASN A 112 -8.77 -1.85 2.51
C ASN A 112 -8.33 -0.81 3.53
N VAL A 113 -8.92 -0.82 4.73
CA VAL A 113 -8.53 0.08 5.83
C VAL A 113 -7.91 -0.74 6.96
N PHE A 114 -6.69 -0.35 7.36
CA PHE A 114 -5.93 -0.98 8.42
C PHE A 114 -5.90 -0.07 9.64
N ARG A 115 -6.38 -0.59 10.77
CA ARG A 115 -6.53 0.14 12.02
C ARG A 115 -5.64 -0.40 13.11
N LEU A 116 -5.15 0.52 13.92
CA LEU A 116 -4.42 0.28 15.15
C LEU A 116 -5.10 1.07 16.27
N VAL A 117 -5.73 0.36 17.19
CA VAL A 117 -6.50 0.95 18.28
C VAL A 117 -5.80 0.67 19.58
N LYS A 118 -5.39 1.71 20.30
CA LYS A 118 -4.93 1.61 21.67
C LYS A 118 -5.99 2.23 22.57
N ILE A 119 -6.45 1.46 23.53
CA ILE A 119 -7.30 1.95 24.63
C ILE A 119 -6.52 1.81 25.94
N VAL A 120 -6.89 2.61 26.93
CA VAL A 120 -6.20 2.65 28.23
C VAL A 120 -6.15 1.26 28.86
N GLY A 121 -4.95 0.84 29.27
CA GLY A 121 -4.74 -0.45 29.95
C GLY A 121 -4.66 -1.67 29.02
N ASN A 122 -4.90 -1.51 27.71
CA ASN A 122 -4.78 -2.60 26.75
C ASN A 122 -3.58 -2.44 25.83
N ARG A 123 -3.14 -3.56 25.27
CA ARG A 123 -2.20 -3.57 24.15
C ARG A 123 -2.91 -3.07 22.88
N PRO A 124 -2.21 -2.40 21.94
CA PRO A 124 -2.79 -1.99 20.68
C PRO A 124 -3.37 -3.18 19.89
N ILE A 125 -4.62 -3.05 19.47
CA ILE A 125 -5.32 -4.04 18.65
C ILE A 125 -5.15 -3.67 17.17
N ARG A 126 -4.72 -4.63 16.36
CA ARG A 126 -4.66 -4.52 14.90
C ARG A 126 -5.93 -5.08 14.31
N SER A 127 -6.70 -4.24 13.61
CA SER A 127 -7.91 -4.66 12.92
C SER A 127 -7.94 -4.11 11.51
N CYS A 128 -8.65 -4.77 10.60
CA CYS A 128 -8.80 -4.34 9.23
C CYS A 128 -10.24 -4.44 8.76
N THR A 129 -10.61 -3.59 7.82
CA THR A 129 -11.91 -3.63 7.16
C THR A 129 -11.71 -3.85 5.67
N ILE A 130 -12.40 -4.84 5.14
CA ILE A 130 -12.50 -5.11 3.71
C ILE A 130 -13.68 -4.30 3.19
N THR A 131 -13.41 -3.38 2.26
CA THR A 131 -14.46 -2.57 1.62
C THR A 131 -15.36 -3.44 0.74
N ALA A 132 -16.61 -3.03 0.50
CA ALA A 132 -17.55 -3.77 -0.35
C ALA A 132 -16.95 -4.00 -1.76
N GLY A 133 -16.89 -5.27 -2.20
CA GLY A 133 -16.23 -5.67 -3.45
C GLY A 133 -14.69 -5.75 -3.39
N GLY A 134 -14.12 -5.57 -2.19
CA GLY A 134 -12.69 -5.67 -1.93
C GLY A 134 -12.16 -7.11 -1.90
N HIS A 135 -10.84 -7.23 -1.82
CA HIS A 135 -10.14 -8.51 -1.68
C HIS A 135 -9.65 -8.68 -0.24
N SER A 136 -9.57 -9.92 0.22
CA SER A 136 -9.00 -10.22 1.54
C SER A 136 -7.55 -9.73 1.66
N GLY A 137 -6.76 -9.76 0.59
CA GLY A 137 -5.47 -9.05 0.52
C GLY A 137 -4.60 -9.26 1.77
N GLY A 138 -4.27 -8.15 2.43
CA GLY A 138 -3.55 -8.13 3.71
C GLY A 138 -4.40 -8.33 4.97
N CYS A 139 -5.73 -8.48 4.86
CA CYS A 139 -6.65 -8.67 5.97
C CYS A 139 -6.97 -10.16 6.18
N SER A 140 -6.82 -10.65 7.41
CA SER A 140 -7.10 -12.05 7.77
C SER A 140 -8.61 -12.31 7.85
N SER A 141 -9.01 -13.59 7.85
CA SER A 141 -10.42 -13.99 8.01
C SER A 141 -11.07 -13.46 9.30
N ASP A 142 -10.26 -13.24 10.33
CA ASP A 142 -10.70 -12.75 11.63
C ASP A 142 -10.68 -11.21 11.73
N PHE A 143 -10.56 -10.51 10.59
CA PHE A 143 -10.45 -9.06 10.49
C PHE A 143 -9.26 -8.47 11.27
N SER A 144 -8.20 -9.25 11.43
CA SER A 144 -6.92 -8.87 12.03
C SER A 144 -5.79 -8.88 11.00
N TRP A 145 -4.66 -8.23 11.32
CA TRP A 145 -3.54 -8.10 10.37
C TRP A 145 -2.17 -7.88 11.01
#